data_AF-A0A397JDV2-F1
#
_entry.id   AF-A0A397JDV2-F1
#
_cell.length_a   1.000
_cell.length_b   1.000
_cell.length_c   1.000
_cell.angle_alpha   90.00
_cell.angle_beta   90.00
_cell.angle_gamma   90.00
#
_symmetry.space_group_name_H-M   'P 1'
#
loop_
_entity.id
_entity.type
_entity.pdbx_description
1 polymer ?
#
loop_
_entity_poly.entity_id
_entity_poly.type
_entity_poly.pdbx_seq_one_letter_code
_entity_poly.pdbx_strand_id
1 'polypeptide(L)'
;MALDMTHLPSTNTPVFNLIIEMRANIKILGDSARGDNTLLRDEIDNLQTQTELKLTQIQNGCYTFENEVTQLRQEVINLKDINLNQQELTNELGTLNETLKEQIDDLTDKNETIQTEMDEKTRLYGQAQDRLDECREENYHLSQSLEGAHEDITESELVHDKLNQKLRILGLTHIAWRARNLRQAQILNVEFNTARTAWRNQRDRNRHITRELQNCRSHGRNLQNDKVLIEFWRDRIILRYEKWKNKTHGARQIINNLNQQIFALQNNPLANPINMAGIQDVMTSMAPLLAQIPQYIGQEPPDDYINKVIQVFSYGTGLGVGAFDDAVKANILKSKMSGKYAPVPAQHPVGTNIDTLARFRAWLRHRYHELTLGTRQASLTKLTQEKFLPTDIPETYEERIRLLLLQTPNDNDDALAILWNHLPDELFSRMEMGPQRI
;
A
#
# COMPACT_ATOMS: atom_id res chain seq x y z
N MET A 1 -43.61 1.29 27.00
CA MET A 1 -43.30 -0.10 27.42
C MET A 1 -41.83 -0.34 27.09
N ALA A 2 -40.93 -0.15 28.05
CA ALA A 2 -39.49 -0.31 27.83
C ALA A 2 -39.16 -1.81 27.81
N LEU A 3 -38.61 -2.30 26.70
CA LEU A 3 -38.08 -3.66 26.61
C LEU A 3 -36.84 -3.74 27.50
N ASP A 4 -36.99 -4.34 28.67
CA ASP A 4 -35.88 -4.58 29.60
C ASP A 4 -35.01 -5.72 29.07
N MET A 5 -33.95 -5.34 28.35
CA MET A 5 -32.97 -6.25 27.75
C MET A 5 -31.88 -6.70 28.75
N THR A 6 -31.99 -6.37 30.04
CA THR A 6 -31.03 -6.78 31.08
C THR A 6 -31.04 -8.29 31.35
N HIS A 7 -32.10 -8.99 30.94
CA HIS A 7 -32.28 -10.43 31.17
C HIS A 7 -31.74 -11.34 30.05
N LEU A 8 -31.27 -10.79 28.92
CA LEU A 8 -30.64 -11.60 27.87
C LEU A 8 -29.18 -11.89 28.22
N PRO A 9 -28.75 -13.17 28.29
CA PRO A 9 -27.38 -13.53 28.65
C PRO A 9 -26.36 -12.82 27.76
N SER A 10 -25.27 -12.36 28.35
CA SER A 10 -24.27 -11.51 27.69
C SER A 10 -23.50 -12.22 26.59
N THR A 11 -23.47 -13.57 26.62
CA THR A 11 -22.77 -14.38 25.63
C THR A 11 -23.38 -15.77 25.51
N ASN A 12 -23.30 -16.37 24.32
CA ASN A 12 -23.64 -17.78 24.08
C ASN A 12 -22.55 -18.76 24.57
N THR A 13 -21.62 -18.31 25.42
CA THR A 13 -20.48 -19.09 25.94
C THR A 13 -20.86 -20.50 26.44
N PRO A 14 -21.95 -20.70 27.21
CA PRO A 14 -22.36 -22.04 27.64
C PRO A 14 -22.74 -22.97 26.47
N VAL A 15 -23.37 -22.42 25.43
CA VAL A 15 -23.77 -23.16 24.22
C VAL A 15 -22.55 -23.54 23.40
N PHE A 16 -21.57 -22.64 23.26
CA PHE A 16 -20.31 -22.96 22.57
C PHE A 16 -19.51 -24.04 23.32
N ASN A 17 -19.46 -23.98 24.66
CA ASN A 17 -18.82 -25.01 25.48
C ASN A 17 -19.49 -26.39 25.29
N LEU A 18 -20.83 -26.43 25.29
CA LEU A 18 -21.60 -27.66 25.01
C LEU A 18 -21.31 -28.23 23.61
N ILE A 19 -21.18 -27.38 22.58
CA ILE A 19 -20.82 -27.83 21.22
C ILE A 19 -19.42 -28.43 21.18
N ILE A 20 -18.46 -27.83 21.90
CA ILE A 20 -17.08 -28.33 22.00
C ILE A 20 -17.07 -29.69 22.72
N GLU A 21 -17.76 -29.82 23.84
CA GLU A 21 -17.90 -31.07 24.59
C GLU A 21 -18.59 -32.16 23.75
N MET A 22 -19.65 -31.83 23.01
CA MET A 22 -20.32 -32.77 22.11
C MET A 22 -19.38 -33.27 21.00
N ARG A 23 -18.58 -32.39 20.37
CA ARG A 23 -17.57 -32.82 19.38
C ARG A 23 -16.56 -33.79 19.98
N ALA A 24 -16.10 -33.52 21.20
CA ALA A 24 -15.16 -34.39 21.90
C ALA A 24 -15.79 -35.78 22.19
N ASN A 25 -17.04 -35.81 22.68
CA ASN A 25 -17.75 -37.06 22.97
C ASN A 25 -18.05 -37.87 21.71
N ILE A 26 -18.45 -37.24 20.60
CA ILE A 26 -18.69 -37.90 19.31
C ILE A 26 -17.40 -38.53 18.79
N LYS A 27 -16.27 -37.81 18.88
CA LYS A 27 -14.97 -38.33 18.48
C LYS A 27 -14.56 -39.56 19.29
N ILE A 28 -14.70 -39.49 20.62
CA ILE A 28 -14.40 -40.61 21.52
C ILE A 28 -15.29 -41.82 21.21
N LEU A 29 -16.58 -41.62 20.98
CA LEU A 29 -17.53 -42.68 20.61
C LEU A 29 -17.19 -43.30 19.25
N GLY A 30 -16.88 -42.48 18.24
CA GLY A 30 -16.46 -42.94 16.91
C GLY A 30 -15.17 -43.75 16.96
N ASP A 31 -14.17 -43.30 17.73
CA ASP A 31 -12.89 -43.99 17.91
C ASP A 31 -13.05 -45.31 18.71
N SER A 32 -13.99 -45.36 19.67
CA SER A 32 -14.27 -46.55 20.49
C SER A 32 -15.12 -47.62 19.78
N ALA A 33 -16.04 -47.21 18.91
CA ALA A 33 -16.93 -48.12 18.17
C ALA A 33 -16.28 -48.74 16.91
N ARG A 34 -15.06 -48.32 16.55
CA ARG A 34 -14.37 -48.73 15.32
C ARG A 34 -13.73 -50.11 15.48
N GLY A 35 -14.43 -51.16 15.03
CA GLY A 35 -13.91 -52.53 14.93
C GLY A 35 -13.34 -52.86 13.54
N ASP A 36 -12.95 -54.13 13.30
CA ASP A 36 -12.31 -54.59 12.05
C ASP A 36 -13.27 -54.66 10.83
N ASN A 37 -14.56 -54.39 11.01
CA ASN A 37 -15.55 -54.42 9.92
C ASN A 37 -15.55 -53.10 9.14
N THR A 38 -15.07 -53.15 7.89
CA THR A 38 -14.91 -51.99 7.03
C THR A 38 -16.22 -51.26 6.70
N LEU A 39 -17.34 -51.97 6.54
CA LEU A 39 -18.64 -51.35 6.23
C LEU A 39 -19.17 -50.54 7.42
N LEU A 40 -19.08 -51.10 8.63
CA LEU A 40 -19.50 -50.41 9.85
C LEU A 40 -18.61 -49.18 10.13
N ARG A 41 -17.32 -49.27 9.84
CA ARG A 41 -16.40 -48.14 9.95
C ARG A 41 -16.81 -46.98 9.04
N ASP A 42 -17.06 -47.26 7.77
CA ASP A 42 -17.41 -46.22 6.79
C ASP A 42 -18.76 -45.54 7.13
N GLU A 43 -19.71 -46.30 7.69
CA GLU A 43 -21.01 -45.77 8.14
C GLU A 43 -20.88 -44.90 9.41
N ILE A 44 -20.04 -45.31 10.37
CA ILE A 44 -19.69 -44.51 11.56
C ILE A 44 -18.98 -43.20 11.14
N ASP A 45 -18.04 -43.27 10.19
CA ASP A 45 -17.31 -42.09 9.70
C ASP A 45 -18.24 -41.11 8.98
N ASN A 46 -19.21 -41.62 8.19
CA ASN A 46 -20.23 -40.80 7.54
C ASN A 46 -21.15 -40.12 8.57
N LEU A 47 -21.64 -40.85 9.58
CA LEU A 47 -22.48 -40.29 10.65
C LEU A 47 -21.73 -39.25 11.48
N GLN A 48 -20.45 -39.48 11.79
CA GLN A 48 -19.61 -38.51 12.45
C GLN A 48 -19.45 -37.23 11.61
N THR A 49 -19.15 -37.37 10.32
CA THR A 49 -19.01 -36.25 9.39
C THR A 49 -20.32 -35.43 9.29
N GLN A 50 -21.47 -36.09 9.16
CA GLN A 50 -22.77 -35.41 9.13
C GLN A 50 -23.09 -34.69 10.45
N THR A 51 -22.73 -35.28 11.58
CA THR A 51 -22.97 -34.68 12.89
C THR A 51 -22.05 -33.47 13.13
N GLU A 52 -20.77 -33.55 12.75
CA GLU A 52 -19.84 -32.42 12.78
C GLU A 52 -20.28 -31.27 11.86
N LEU A 53 -20.83 -31.59 10.69
CA LEU A 53 -21.39 -30.59 9.77
C LEU A 53 -22.59 -29.87 10.40
N LYS A 54 -23.54 -30.61 10.98
CA LYS A 54 -24.70 -30.02 11.68
C LYS A 54 -24.30 -29.19 12.89
N LEU A 55 -23.32 -29.65 13.69
CA LEU A 55 -22.78 -28.88 14.81
C LEU A 55 -22.11 -27.58 14.34
N THR A 56 -21.41 -27.60 13.21
CA THR A 56 -20.82 -26.41 12.59
C THR A 56 -21.89 -25.43 12.10
N GLN A 57 -22.98 -25.93 11.51
CA GLN A 57 -24.12 -25.09 11.12
C GLN A 57 -24.79 -24.42 12.31
N ILE A 58 -25.02 -25.16 13.41
CA ILE A 58 -25.56 -24.60 14.66
C ILE A 58 -24.62 -23.55 15.23
N GLN A 59 -23.32 -23.83 15.28
CA GLN A 59 -22.32 -22.90 15.78
C GLN A 59 -22.29 -21.59 14.98
N ASN A 60 -22.33 -21.67 13.65
CA ASN A 60 -22.39 -20.50 12.76
C ASN A 60 -23.70 -19.71 12.93
N GLY A 61 -24.83 -20.40 13.13
CA GLY A 61 -26.11 -19.79 13.47
C GLY A 61 -26.04 -19.02 14.79
N CYS A 62 -25.43 -19.61 15.83
CA CYS A 62 -25.23 -18.95 17.13
C CYS A 62 -24.34 -17.69 17.02
N TYR A 63 -23.26 -17.71 16.23
CA TYR A 63 -22.44 -16.52 15.99
C TYR A 63 -23.20 -15.42 15.26
N THR A 64 -24.02 -15.79 14.26
CA THR A 64 -24.83 -14.83 13.51
C THR A 64 -25.84 -14.15 14.43
N PHE A 65 -26.55 -14.94 15.24
CA PHE A 65 -27.50 -14.44 16.23
C PHE A 65 -26.84 -13.54 17.29
N GLU A 66 -25.67 -13.91 17.80
CA GLU A 66 -24.95 -13.10 18.79
C GLU A 66 -24.50 -11.74 18.21
N ASN A 67 -24.08 -11.72 16.94
CA ASN A 67 -23.76 -10.49 16.23
C ASN A 67 -25.00 -9.60 16.04
N GLU A 68 -26.12 -10.16 15.61
CA GLU A 68 -27.39 -9.44 15.45
C GLU A 68 -27.89 -8.87 16.79
N VAL A 69 -27.85 -9.66 17.86
CA VAL A 69 -28.23 -9.20 19.22
C VAL A 69 -27.30 -8.08 19.70
N THR A 70 -26.01 -8.14 19.40
CA THR A 70 -25.06 -7.08 19.75
C THR A 70 -25.33 -5.79 18.98
N GLN A 71 -25.62 -5.89 17.68
CA GLN A 71 -26.02 -4.74 16.86
C GLN A 71 -27.32 -4.10 17.39
N LEU A 72 -28.33 -4.92 17.67
CA LEU A 72 -29.60 -4.44 18.23
C LEU A 72 -29.42 -3.75 19.59
N ARG A 73 -28.56 -4.28 20.47
CA ARG A 73 -28.22 -3.61 21.74
C ARG A 73 -27.60 -2.24 21.52
N GLN A 74 -26.67 -2.12 20.57
CA GLN A 74 -26.05 -0.84 20.23
C GLN A 74 -27.08 0.15 19.64
N GLU A 75 -27.97 -0.32 18.77
CA GLU A 75 -29.07 0.50 18.25
C GLU A 75 -30.02 0.99 19.35
N VAL A 76 -30.38 0.13 20.30
CA VAL A 76 -31.22 0.51 21.45
C VAL A 76 -30.54 1.57 22.33
N ILE A 77 -29.22 1.47 22.55
CA ILE A 77 -28.45 2.50 23.26
C ILE A 77 -28.50 3.82 22.49
N ASN A 78 -28.19 3.80 21.20
CA ASN A 78 -28.22 5.00 20.36
C ASN A 78 -29.62 5.66 20.34
N LEU A 79 -30.68 4.85 20.26
CA LEU A 79 -32.07 5.33 20.32
C LEU A 79 -32.41 5.94 21.68
N LYS A 80 -31.90 5.37 22.78
CA LYS A 80 -32.09 5.92 24.12
C LYS A 80 -31.42 7.27 24.27
N ASP A 81 -30.21 7.43 23.74
CA ASP A 81 -29.49 8.72 23.74
C ASP A 81 -30.21 9.76 22.89
N ILE A 82 -30.70 9.38 21.70
CA ILE A 82 -31.53 10.26 20.86
C ILE A 82 -32.79 10.70 21.61
N ASN A 83 -33.46 9.79 22.29
CA ASN A 83 -34.67 10.10 23.05
C ASN A 83 -34.39 11.03 24.24
N LEU A 84 -33.25 10.84 24.92
CA LEU A 84 -32.81 11.75 25.99
C LEU A 84 -32.58 13.16 25.45
N ASN A 85 -31.87 13.29 24.33
CA ASN A 85 -31.63 14.59 23.68
C ASN A 85 -32.94 15.25 23.21
N GLN A 86 -33.91 14.46 22.72
CA GLN A 86 -35.23 14.98 22.37
C GLN A 86 -35.99 15.50 23.59
N GLN A 87 -35.89 14.81 24.73
CA GLN A 87 -36.49 15.25 25.98
C GLN A 87 -35.85 16.56 26.48
N GLU A 88 -34.52 16.67 26.42
CA GLU A 88 -33.80 17.90 26.80
C GLU A 88 -34.23 19.08 25.92
N LEU A 89 -34.25 18.92 24.60
CA LEU A 89 -34.73 19.94 23.67
C LEU A 89 -36.19 20.35 23.94
N THR A 90 -37.04 19.38 24.28
CA THR A 90 -38.45 19.65 24.62
C THR A 90 -38.56 20.49 25.89
N ASN A 91 -37.74 20.18 26.90
CA ASN A 91 -37.72 20.94 28.14
C ASN A 91 -37.19 22.37 27.91
N GLU A 92 -36.11 22.54 27.15
CA GLU A 92 -35.56 23.85 26.79
C GLU A 92 -36.58 24.70 26.02
N LEU A 93 -37.29 24.10 25.06
CA LEU A 93 -38.35 24.76 24.32
C LEU A 93 -39.50 25.19 25.25
N GLY A 94 -39.84 24.36 26.23
CA GLY A 94 -40.83 24.66 27.26
C GLY A 94 -40.44 25.89 28.09
N THR A 95 -39.21 25.92 28.60
CA THR A 95 -38.69 27.06 29.38
C THR A 95 -38.62 28.34 28.55
N LEU A 96 -38.21 28.26 27.28
CA LEU A 96 -38.19 29.40 26.37
C LEU A 96 -39.60 29.95 26.14
N ASN A 97 -40.58 29.06 25.95
CA ASN A 97 -41.96 29.45 25.72
C ASN A 97 -42.60 30.11 26.95
N GLU A 98 -42.31 29.62 28.16
CA GLU A 98 -42.72 30.27 29.42
C GLU A 98 -42.10 31.67 29.55
N THR A 99 -40.81 31.79 29.27
CA THR A 99 -40.10 33.09 29.32
C THR A 99 -40.68 34.09 28.33
N LEU A 100 -40.96 33.65 27.10
CA LEU A 100 -41.59 34.50 26.08
C LEU A 100 -43.00 34.91 26.48
N LYS A 101 -43.76 34.00 27.08
CA LYS A 101 -45.11 34.30 27.59
C LYS A 101 -45.06 35.38 28.67
N GLU A 102 -44.17 35.24 29.65
CA GLU A 102 -44.00 36.25 30.72
C GLU A 102 -43.61 37.62 30.15
N GLN A 103 -42.74 37.67 29.13
CA GLN A 103 -42.39 38.91 28.45
C GLN A 103 -43.58 39.53 27.69
N ILE A 104 -44.42 38.70 27.06
CA ILE A 104 -45.62 39.17 26.36
C ILE A 104 -46.64 39.71 27.36
N ASP A 105 -46.82 39.04 28.49
CA ASP A 105 -47.73 39.47 29.56
C ASP A 105 -47.27 40.83 30.14
N ASP A 106 -45.97 40.99 30.48
CA ASP A 106 -45.41 42.29 30.94
C ASP A 106 -45.55 43.41 29.89
N LEU A 107 -45.36 43.11 28.61
CA LEU A 107 -45.58 44.08 27.54
C LEU A 107 -47.06 44.45 27.40
N THR A 108 -47.96 43.49 27.64
CA THR A 108 -49.41 43.70 27.59
C THR A 108 -49.85 44.63 28.73
N ASP A 109 -49.41 44.37 29.95
CA ASP A 109 -49.69 45.21 31.13
C ASP A 109 -49.17 46.65 30.94
N LYS A 110 -47.96 46.79 30.37
CA LYS A 110 -47.40 48.11 30.02
C LYS A 110 -48.23 48.82 28.96
N ASN A 111 -48.73 48.10 27.97
CA ASN A 111 -49.55 48.67 26.91
C ASN A 111 -50.91 49.13 27.46
N GLU A 112 -51.53 48.38 28.36
CA GLU A 112 -52.76 48.79 29.06
C GLU A 112 -52.53 50.05 29.91
N THR A 113 -51.39 50.12 30.61
CA THR A 113 -51.00 51.30 31.39
C THR A 113 -50.86 52.53 30.48
N ILE A 114 -50.15 52.41 29.36
CA ILE A 114 -49.99 53.49 28.38
C ILE A 114 -51.33 53.93 27.82
N GLN A 115 -52.22 52.99 27.50
CA GLN A 115 -53.55 53.30 26.98
C GLN A 115 -54.37 54.11 28.01
N THR A 116 -54.34 53.70 29.27
CA THR A 116 -55.02 54.41 30.36
C THR A 116 -54.49 55.84 30.52
N GLU A 117 -53.17 56.02 30.45
CA GLU A 117 -52.55 57.35 30.49
C GLU A 117 -52.92 58.22 29.27
N MET A 118 -53.03 57.63 28.08
CA MET A 118 -53.47 58.34 26.87
C MET A 118 -54.93 58.77 26.96
N ASP A 119 -55.81 57.93 27.48
CA ASP A 119 -57.22 58.24 27.65
C ASP A 119 -57.39 59.40 28.66
N GLU A 120 -56.64 59.37 29.76
CA GLU A 120 -56.65 60.45 30.75
C GLU A 120 -56.08 61.77 30.18
N LYS A 121 -54.99 61.71 29.40
CA LYS A 121 -54.48 62.90 28.70
C LYS A 121 -55.50 63.46 27.71
N THR A 122 -56.21 62.60 26.98
CA THR A 122 -57.27 62.99 26.04
C THR A 122 -58.42 63.69 26.77
N ARG A 123 -58.83 63.15 27.92
CA ARG A 123 -59.85 63.76 28.79
C ARG A 123 -59.42 65.13 29.30
N LEU A 124 -58.20 65.25 29.81
CA LEU A 124 -57.64 66.52 30.30
C LEU A 124 -57.51 67.56 29.18
N TYR A 125 -57.18 67.13 27.96
CA TYR A 125 -57.15 68.00 26.79
C TYR A 125 -58.55 68.56 26.46
N GLY A 126 -59.59 67.70 26.47
CA GLY A 126 -60.98 68.15 26.31
C GLY A 126 -61.38 69.19 27.35
N GLN A 127 -61.10 68.93 28.64
CA GLN A 127 -61.39 69.89 29.71
C GLN A 127 -60.64 71.22 29.55
N ALA A 128 -59.39 71.18 29.08
CA ALA A 128 -58.63 72.40 28.82
C ALA A 128 -59.22 73.20 27.64
N GLN A 129 -59.74 72.51 26.62
CA GLN A 129 -60.40 73.12 25.47
C GLN A 129 -61.72 73.79 25.88
N ASP A 130 -62.57 73.09 26.66
CA ASP A 130 -63.83 73.64 27.17
C ASP A 130 -63.59 74.92 27.98
N ARG A 131 -62.58 74.91 28.87
CA ARG A 131 -62.19 76.09 29.65
C ARG A 131 -61.62 77.22 28.80
N LEU A 132 -60.94 76.91 27.69
CA LEU A 132 -60.45 77.91 26.75
C LEU A 132 -61.63 78.61 26.07
N ASP A 133 -62.65 77.85 25.67
CA ASP A 133 -63.83 78.38 25.00
C ASP A 133 -64.72 79.17 25.98
N GLU A 134 -64.89 78.72 27.23
CA GLU A 134 -65.53 79.51 28.30
C GLU A 134 -64.81 80.84 28.51
N CYS A 135 -63.47 80.81 28.59
CA CYS A 135 -62.69 82.02 28.78
C CYS A 135 -62.75 82.96 27.57
N ARG A 136 -62.89 82.43 26.35
CA ARG A 136 -63.13 83.25 25.14
C ARG A 136 -64.49 83.93 25.19
N GLU A 137 -65.53 83.23 25.61
CA GLU A 137 -66.89 83.77 25.74
C GLU A 137 -66.94 84.85 26.82
N GLU A 138 -66.33 84.61 27.98
CA GLU A 138 -66.18 85.62 29.03
C GLU A 138 -65.44 86.85 28.54
N ASN A 139 -64.38 86.69 27.74
CA ASN A 139 -63.59 87.79 27.20
C ASN A 139 -64.37 88.59 26.14
N TYR A 140 -65.22 87.91 25.35
CA TYR A 140 -66.15 88.55 24.43
C TYR A 140 -67.20 89.37 25.18
N HIS A 141 -67.81 88.83 26.23
CA HIS A 141 -68.75 89.55 27.10
C HIS A 141 -68.10 90.72 27.84
N LEU A 142 -66.87 90.56 28.33
CA LEU A 142 -66.08 91.63 28.93
C LEU A 142 -65.78 92.74 27.92
N SER A 143 -65.44 92.38 26.68
CA SER A 143 -65.21 93.36 25.60
C SER A 143 -66.47 94.15 25.27
N GLN A 144 -67.63 93.47 25.16
CA GLN A 144 -68.92 94.15 24.98
C GLN A 144 -69.30 95.04 26.16
N SER A 145 -69.04 94.59 27.40
CA SER A 145 -69.27 95.41 28.60
C SER A 145 -68.32 96.62 28.68
N LEU A 146 -67.10 96.50 28.18
CA LEU A 146 -66.14 97.61 28.09
C LEU A 146 -66.54 98.61 27.00
N GLU A 147 -67.08 98.13 25.88
CA GLU A 147 -67.62 98.97 24.80
C GLU A 147 -68.87 99.72 25.26
N GLY A 148 -69.76 99.07 26.04
CA GLY A 148 -70.92 99.73 26.67
C GLY A 148 -70.57 100.62 27.87
N ALA A 149 -69.54 100.30 28.65
CA ALA A 149 -69.05 101.16 29.74
C ALA A 149 -68.25 102.36 29.22
N HIS A 150 -67.83 102.37 27.95
CA HIS A 150 -67.21 103.55 27.33
C HIS A 150 -68.25 104.61 26.93
N GLU A 151 -69.55 104.28 26.95
CA GLU A 151 -70.66 105.22 26.79
C GLU A 151 -71.18 105.80 28.12
N ASP A 152 -70.79 105.24 29.27
CA ASP A 152 -71.22 105.78 30.57
C ASP A 152 -70.21 105.47 31.67
N ILE A 153 -69.24 106.38 31.88
CA ILE A 153 -68.69 106.59 33.23
C ILE A 153 -68.46 108.09 33.46
N THR A 154 -69.42 108.69 34.16
CA THR A 154 -69.09 109.58 35.27
C THR A 154 -69.21 108.75 36.55
N GLU A 155 -68.24 108.90 37.47
CA GLU A 155 -68.30 108.61 38.92
C GLU A 155 -67.50 107.41 39.51
N SER A 156 -66.36 107.80 40.12
CA SER A 156 -65.81 107.51 41.46
C SER A 156 -65.40 106.10 41.94
N GLU A 157 -64.08 105.98 42.17
CA GLU A 157 -63.26 105.23 43.15
C GLU A 157 -63.55 103.74 43.50
N LEU A 158 -64.78 103.23 43.51
CA LEU A 158 -65.08 101.82 43.81
C LEU A 158 -64.74 100.88 42.63
N VAL A 159 -64.75 101.43 41.41
CA VAL A 159 -64.34 100.74 40.18
C VAL A 159 -62.83 100.51 40.14
N HIS A 160 -62.03 101.41 40.73
CA HIS A 160 -60.57 101.34 40.71
C HIS A 160 -60.03 100.16 41.53
N ASP A 161 -60.59 99.92 42.72
CA ASP A 161 -60.20 98.78 43.56
C ASP A 161 -60.62 97.43 42.97
N LYS A 162 -61.81 97.37 42.36
CA LYS A 162 -62.29 96.16 41.67
C LYS A 162 -61.45 95.85 40.43
N LEU A 163 -61.04 96.88 39.68
CA LEU A 163 -60.15 96.74 38.53
C LEU A 163 -58.74 96.28 38.97
N ASN A 164 -58.21 96.84 40.06
CA ASN A 164 -56.92 96.42 40.62
C ASN A 164 -56.95 94.96 41.10
N GLN A 165 -58.02 94.53 41.78
CA GLN A 165 -58.17 93.12 42.16
C GLN A 165 -58.24 92.20 40.94
N LYS A 166 -59.01 92.56 39.91
CA LYS A 166 -59.07 91.81 38.65
C LYS A 166 -57.71 91.72 37.95
N LEU A 167 -56.97 92.83 37.86
CA LEU A 167 -55.61 92.86 37.31
C LEU A 167 -54.65 91.96 38.10
N ARG A 168 -54.77 91.94 39.43
CA ARG A 168 -53.94 91.09 40.30
C ARG A 168 -54.24 89.60 40.10
N ILE A 169 -55.52 89.23 40.00
CA ILE A 169 -55.94 87.86 39.68
C ILE A 169 -55.44 87.46 38.29
N LEU A 170 -55.60 88.33 37.28
CA LEU A 170 -55.15 88.06 35.92
C LEU A 170 -53.63 87.83 35.86
N GLY A 171 -52.85 88.66 36.55
CA GLY A 171 -51.41 88.53 36.65
C GLY A 171 -50.97 87.22 37.31
N LEU A 172 -51.63 86.80 38.39
CA LEU A 172 -51.36 85.52 39.06
C LEU A 172 -51.71 84.33 38.17
N THR A 173 -52.83 84.39 37.43
CA THR A 173 -53.23 83.33 36.48
C THR A 173 -52.23 83.21 35.34
N HIS A 174 -51.74 84.34 34.81
CA HIS A 174 -50.72 84.33 33.76
C HIS A 174 -49.39 83.71 34.25
N ILE A 175 -48.95 84.05 35.47
CA ILE A 175 -47.75 83.46 36.07
C ILE A 175 -47.93 81.95 36.28
N ALA A 176 -49.08 81.52 36.80
CA ALA A 176 -49.38 80.10 37.01
C ALA A 176 -49.39 79.32 35.69
N TRP A 177 -49.98 79.88 34.63
CA TRP A 177 -49.97 79.31 33.29
C TRP A 177 -48.54 79.17 32.75
N ARG A 178 -47.73 80.23 32.88
CA ARG A 178 -46.33 80.23 32.43
C ARG A 178 -45.48 79.21 33.18
N ALA A 179 -45.67 79.07 34.50
CA ALA A 179 -45.01 78.07 35.32
C ALA A 179 -45.40 76.63 34.91
N ARG A 180 -46.68 76.39 34.60
CA ARG A 180 -47.16 75.10 34.11
C ARG A 180 -46.53 74.72 32.76
N ASN A 181 -46.49 75.66 31.82
CA ASN A 181 -45.89 75.43 30.51
C ASN A 181 -44.38 75.17 30.59
N LEU A 182 -43.67 75.91 31.44
CA LEU A 182 -42.24 75.65 31.70
C LEU A 182 -42.02 74.24 32.25
N ARG A 183 -42.86 73.78 33.19
CA ARG A 183 -42.77 72.43 33.75
C ARG A 183 -43.06 71.35 32.69
N GLN A 184 -44.06 71.57 31.83
CA GLN A 184 -44.36 70.65 30.73
C GLN A 184 -43.21 70.56 29.72
N ALA A 185 -42.60 71.70 29.35
CA ALA A 185 -41.43 71.72 28.46
C ALA A 185 -40.23 70.97 29.06
N GLN A 186 -40.01 71.06 30.38
CA GLN A 186 -38.97 70.30 31.07
C GLN A 186 -39.24 68.79 31.02
N ILE A 187 -40.48 68.36 31.27
CA ILE A 187 -40.87 66.95 31.22
C ILE A 187 -40.65 66.38 29.81
N LEU A 188 -41.15 67.07 28.77
CA LEU A 188 -40.96 66.66 27.38
C LEU A 188 -39.48 66.55 26.99
N ASN A 189 -38.63 67.46 27.49
CA ASN A 189 -37.20 67.40 27.24
C ASN A 189 -36.55 66.16 27.89
N VAL A 190 -36.95 65.80 29.11
CA VAL A 190 -36.46 64.57 29.79
C VAL A 190 -36.90 63.32 29.04
N GLU A 191 -38.18 63.24 28.65
CA GLU A 191 -38.74 62.13 27.88
C GLU A 191 -38.01 61.97 26.54
N PHE A 192 -37.82 63.07 25.81
CA PHE A 192 -37.11 63.07 24.52
C PHE A 192 -35.66 62.61 24.66
N ASN A 193 -34.93 63.08 25.68
CA ASN A 193 -33.54 62.64 25.91
C ASN A 193 -33.45 61.16 26.30
N THR A 194 -34.44 60.65 27.03
CA THR A 194 -34.54 59.24 27.40
C THR A 194 -34.76 58.39 26.15
N ALA A 195 -35.74 58.74 25.32
CA ALA A 195 -36.03 58.06 24.05
C ALA A 195 -34.83 58.10 23.09
N ARG A 196 -34.15 59.25 22.99
CA ARG A 196 -32.92 59.40 22.17
C ARG A 196 -31.80 58.49 22.65
N THR A 197 -31.63 58.33 23.95
CA THR A 197 -30.60 57.45 24.54
C THR A 197 -30.94 55.99 24.29
N ALA A 198 -32.19 55.59 24.49
CA ALA A 198 -32.68 54.24 24.18
C ALA A 198 -32.45 53.87 22.70
N TRP A 199 -32.79 54.79 21.79
CA TRP A 199 -32.56 54.59 20.35
C TRP A 199 -31.08 54.42 19.99
N ARG A 200 -30.19 55.23 20.59
CA ARG A 200 -28.74 55.08 20.40
C ARG A 200 -28.24 53.72 20.88
N ASN A 201 -28.65 53.31 22.08
CA ASN A 201 -28.28 52.00 22.63
C ASN A 201 -28.77 50.87 21.73
N GLN A 202 -30.00 50.96 21.22
CA GLN A 202 -30.53 49.95 20.29
C GLN A 202 -29.75 49.91 18.98
N ARG A 203 -29.38 51.07 18.43
CA ARG A 203 -28.56 51.15 17.22
C ARG A 203 -27.18 50.53 17.40
N ASP A 204 -26.54 50.75 18.55
CA ASP A 204 -25.23 50.17 18.84
C ASP A 204 -25.30 48.65 19.05
N ARG A 205 -26.36 48.15 19.72
CA ARG A 205 -26.66 46.70 19.79
C ARG A 205 -26.82 46.09 18.41
N ASN A 206 -27.60 46.72 17.53
CA ASN A 206 -27.80 46.24 16.16
C ASN A 206 -26.47 46.21 15.38
N ARG A 207 -25.60 47.20 15.57
CA ARG A 207 -24.26 47.21 14.97
C ARG A 207 -23.39 46.06 15.48
N HIS A 208 -23.44 45.77 16.78
CA HIS A 208 -22.73 44.63 17.37
C HIS A 208 -23.20 43.31 16.77
N ILE A 209 -24.52 43.07 16.76
CA ILE A 209 -25.13 41.86 16.19
C ILE A 209 -24.72 41.68 14.72
N THR A 210 -24.69 42.76 13.94
CA THR A 210 -24.27 42.72 12.53
C THR A 210 -22.82 42.26 12.38
N ARG A 211 -21.92 42.74 13.25
CA ARG A 211 -20.50 42.32 13.25
C ARG A 211 -20.37 40.85 13.62
N GLU A 212 -21.07 40.40 14.65
CA GLU A 212 -21.07 39.00 15.07
C GLU A 212 -21.58 38.07 13.95
N LEU A 213 -22.67 38.45 13.27
CA LEU A 213 -23.16 37.70 12.11
C LEU A 213 -22.11 37.61 10.99
N GLN A 214 -21.36 38.67 10.76
CA GLN A 214 -20.30 38.69 9.76
C GLN A 214 -19.10 37.82 10.16
N ASN A 215 -18.76 37.81 11.46
CA ASN A 215 -17.75 36.92 12.03
C ASN A 215 -18.17 35.45 11.88
N CYS A 216 -19.41 35.10 12.26
CA CYS A 216 -19.96 33.76 12.09
C CYS A 216 -19.94 33.29 10.63
N ARG A 217 -20.33 34.18 9.69
CA ARG A 217 -20.26 33.87 8.25
C ARG A 217 -18.83 33.61 7.78
N SER A 218 -17.87 34.39 8.28
CA SER A 218 -16.45 34.21 7.93
C SER A 218 -15.89 32.92 8.50
N HIS A 219 -16.24 32.60 9.75
CA HIS A 219 -15.87 31.35 10.40
C HIS A 219 -16.44 30.13 9.67
N GLY A 220 -17.73 30.18 9.28
CA GLY A 220 -18.35 29.12 8.48
C GLY A 220 -17.65 28.90 7.13
N ARG A 221 -17.20 29.97 6.47
CA ARG A 221 -16.38 29.85 5.24
C ARG A 221 -15.04 29.17 5.50
N ASN A 222 -14.37 29.49 6.60
CA ASN A 222 -13.10 28.85 6.96
C ASN A 222 -13.29 27.36 7.23
N LEU A 223 -14.31 26.97 7.99
CA LEU A 223 -14.65 25.56 8.23
C LEU A 223 -14.93 24.81 6.94
N GLN A 224 -15.60 25.44 5.97
CA GLN A 224 -15.83 24.84 4.65
C GLN A 224 -14.52 24.61 3.90
N ASN A 225 -13.58 25.55 3.95
CA ASN A 225 -12.26 25.40 3.34
C ASN A 225 -11.46 24.28 4.02
N ASP A 226 -11.49 24.21 5.35
CA ASP A 226 -10.83 23.15 6.12
C ASP A 226 -11.40 21.78 5.80
N LYS A 227 -12.73 21.67 5.65
CA LYS A 227 -13.40 20.44 5.21
C LYS A 227 -12.87 19.97 3.86
N VAL A 228 -12.80 20.86 2.85
CA VAL A 228 -12.28 20.53 1.51
C VAL A 228 -10.83 20.06 1.59
N LEU A 229 -10.01 20.71 2.43
CA LEU A 229 -8.61 20.32 2.62
C LEU A 229 -8.50 18.93 3.25
N ILE A 230 -9.29 18.64 4.27
CA ILE A 230 -9.33 17.34 4.95
C ILE A 230 -9.78 16.23 3.98
N GLU A 231 -10.83 16.48 3.19
CA GLU A 231 -11.31 15.55 2.16
C GLU A 231 -10.21 15.25 1.14
N PHE A 232 -9.51 16.27 0.65
CA PHE A 232 -8.37 16.10 -0.26
C PHE A 232 -7.25 15.22 0.33
N TRP A 233 -6.88 15.43 1.59
CA TRP A 233 -5.86 14.60 2.25
C TRP A 233 -6.33 13.18 2.50
N ARG A 234 -7.58 12.99 2.92
CA ARG A 234 -8.21 11.69 3.11
C ARG A 234 -8.16 10.87 1.82
N ASP A 235 -8.58 11.45 0.70
CA ASP A 235 -8.59 10.77 -0.59
C ASP A 235 -7.19 10.33 -1.01
N ARG A 236 -6.18 11.19 -0.83
CA ARG A 236 -4.78 10.84 -1.11
C ARG A 236 -4.25 9.71 -0.24
N ILE A 237 -4.63 9.66 1.04
CA ILE A 237 -4.22 8.58 1.95
C ILE A 237 -4.87 7.27 1.51
N ILE A 238 -6.17 7.28 1.20
CA ILE A 238 -6.89 6.11 0.70
C ILE A 238 -6.24 5.60 -0.60
N LEU A 239 -5.92 6.50 -1.53
CA LEU A 239 -5.28 6.15 -2.81
C LEU A 239 -3.90 5.50 -2.61
N ARG A 240 -3.10 5.99 -1.64
CA ARG A 240 -1.82 5.37 -1.28
C ARG A 240 -2.02 4.00 -0.64
N TYR A 241 -2.97 3.88 0.27
CA TYR A 241 -3.28 2.63 0.94
C TYR A 241 -3.71 1.55 -0.05
N GLU A 242 -4.64 1.86 -0.96
CA GLU A 242 -5.08 0.90 -1.99
C GLU A 242 -3.92 0.50 -2.93
N LYS A 243 -3.06 1.44 -3.32
CA LYS A 243 -1.84 1.10 -4.09
C LYS A 243 -0.92 0.15 -3.33
N TRP A 244 -0.66 0.40 -2.05
CA TRP A 244 0.18 -0.46 -1.22
C TRP A 244 -0.46 -1.85 -1.05
N LYS A 245 -1.75 -1.91 -0.74
CA LYS A 245 -2.53 -3.14 -0.58
C LYS A 245 -2.48 -3.99 -1.86
N ASN A 246 -2.68 -3.38 -3.03
CA ASN A 246 -2.59 -4.08 -4.32
C ASN A 246 -1.18 -4.62 -4.61
N LYS A 247 -0.12 -3.86 -4.27
CA LYS A 247 1.27 -4.35 -4.36
C LYS A 247 1.49 -5.56 -3.45
N THR A 248 1.02 -5.50 -2.20
CA THR A 248 1.14 -6.60 -1.25
C THR A 248 0.37 -7.84 -1.70
N HIS A 249 -0.85 -7.66 -2.24
CA HIS A 249 -1.63 -8.76 -2.80
C HIS A 249 -0.93 -9.39 -4.02
N GLY A 250 -0.43 -8.56 -4.94
CA GLY A 250 0.35 -9.03 -6.09
C GLY A 250 1.61 -9.79 -5.67
N ALA A 251 2.34 -9.30 -4.67
CA ALA A 251 3.49 -10.02 -4.12
C ALA A 251 3.11 -11.38 -3.52
N ARG A 252 1.99 -11.46 -2.78
CA ARG A 252 1.47 -12.73 -2.25
C ARG A 252 1.07 -13.70 -3.36
N GLN A 253 0.44 -13.23 -4.42
CA GLN A 253 0.10 -14.06 -5.59
C GLN A 253 1.36 -14.59 -6.27
N ILE A 254 2.39 -13.76 -6.46
CA ILE A 254 3.68 -14.19 -7.01
C ILE A 254 4.30 -15.29 -6.15
N ILE A 255 4.34 -15.10 -4.81
CA ILE A 255 4.86 -16.11 -3.89
C ILE A 255 4.06 -17.42 -4.01
N ASN A 256 2.73 -17.34 -4.08
CA ASN A 256 1.88 -18.53 -4.20
C ASN A 256 2.12 -19.26 -5.53
N ASN A 257 2.23 -18.54 -6.64
CA ASN A 257 2.56 -19.10 -7.96
C ASN A 257 3.94 -19.76 -7.96
N LEU A 258 4.95 -19.13 -7.35
CA LEU A 258 6.29 -19.72 -7.21
C LEU A 258 6.25 -20.98 -6.35
N ASN A 259 5.53 -20.98 -5.23
CA ASN A 259 5.37 -22.17 -4.40
C ASN A 259 4.67 -23.31 -5.15
N GLN A 260 3.66 -23.01 -5.96
CA GLN A 260 3.02 -24.00 -6.84
C GLN A 260 3.99 -24.56 -7.88
N GLN A 261 4.83 -23.72 -8.49
CA GLN A 261 5.88 -24.19 -9.41
C GLN A 261 6.92 -25.06 -8.70
N ILE A 262 7.36 -24.68 -7.51
CA ILE A 262 8.27 -25.48 -6.68
C ILE A 262 7.63 -26.83 -6.36
N PHE A 263 6.36 -26.83 -5.94
CA PHE A 263 5.62 -28.06 -5.66
C PHE A 263 5.47 -28.94 -6.91
N ALA A 264 5.21 -28.34 -8.08
CA ALA A 264 5.16 -29.07 -9.35
C ALA A 264 6.53 -29.68 -9.72
N LEU A 265 7.62 -28.95 -9.50
CA LEU A 265 8.99 -29.44 -9.72
C LEU A 265 9.41 -30.50 -8.70
N GLN A 266 8.88 -30.48 -7.49
CA GLN A 266 9.11 -31.52 -6.47
C GLN A 266 8.32 -32.80 -6.78
N ASN A 267 7.10 -32.68 -7.33
CA ASN A 267 6.23 -33.83 -7.60
C ASN A 267 6.38 -34.42 -9.00
N ASN A 268 6.97 -33.68 -9.95
CA ASN A 268 7.56 -34.29 -11.15
C ASN A 268 9.03 -34.53 -10.84
N PRO A 269 9.44 -35.76 -10.43
CA PRO A 269 10.84 -36.10 -10.47
C PRO A 269 11.29 -35.84 -11.90
N LEU A 270 12.32 -35.00 -12.06
CA LEU A 270 13.01 -34.75 -13.32
C LEU A 270 12.90 -35.98 -14.24
N ALA A 271 12.13 -35.87 -15.32
CA ALA A 271 12.07 -36.91 -16.37
C ALA A 271 13.42 -37.08 -17.10
N ASN A 272 14.45 -36.39 -16.62
CA ASN A 272 15.84 -36.70 -16.89
C ASN A 272 16.61 -36.45 -15.58
N PRO A 273 16.97 -37.48 -14.80
CA PRO A 273 17.84 -37.27 -13.65
C PRO A 273 19.08 -36.54 -14.18
N ILE A 274 19.27 -35.28 -13.79
CA ILE A 274 20.55 -34.62 -13.98
C ILE A 274 21.54 -35.53 -13.26
N ASN A 275 22.40 -36.17 -14.04
CA ASN A 275 23.35 -37.17 -13.58
C ASN A 275 23.98 -36.72 -12.26
N MET A 276 23.55 -37.30 -11.14
CA MET A 276 24.21 -37.16 -9.84
C MET A 276 25.55 -37.92 -9.81
N ALA A 277 26.07 -38.31 -10.96
CA ALA A 277 27.38 -38.88 -11.10
C ALA A 277 28.42 -37.78 -10.81
N GLY A 278 29.10 -37.91 -9.68
CA GLY A 278 30.29 -37.11 -9.41
C GLY A 278 31.45 -37.58 -10.27
N ILE A 279 32.54 -36.82 -10.28
CA ILE A 279 33.80 -37.26 -10.92
C ILE A 279 34.27 -38.62 -10.37
N GLN A 280 33.92 -38.93 -9.10
CA GLN A 280 34.21 -40.21 -8.46
C GLN A 280 33.50 -41.40 -9.14
N ASP A 281 32.27 -41.23 -9.61
CA ASP A 281 31.51 -42.29 -10.29
C ASP A 281 32.07 -42.53 -11.69
N VAL A 282 32.47 -41.47 -12.39
CA VAL A 282 33.19 -41.55 -13.66
C VAL A 282 34.50 -42.31 -13.50
N MET A 283 35.31 -41.96 -12.49
CA MET A 283 36.59 -42.61 -12.23
C MET A 283 36.42 -44.08 -11.81
N THR A 284 35.42 -44.40 -10.99
CA THR A 284 35.14 -45.78 -10.56
C THR A 284 34.73 -46.67 -11.73
N SER A 285 33.92 -46.15 -12.65
CA SER A 285 33.46 -46.89 -13.82
C SER A 285 34.54 -47.10 -14.89
N MET A 286 35.48 -46.16 -15.03
CA MET A 286 36.58 -46.25 -15.99
C MET A 286 37.81 -47.00 -15.46
N ALA A 287 38.01 -47.06 -14.14
CA ALA A 287 39.17 -47.72 -13.51
C ALA A 287 39.48 -49.13 -14.05
N PRO A 288 38.52 -50.08 -14.18
CA PRO A 288 38.81 -51.41 -14.72
C PRO A 288 39.21 -51.39 -16.20
N LEU A 289 38.69 -50.46 -17.00
CA LEU A 289 39.06 -50.30 -18.41
C LEU A 289 40.45 -49.70 -18.55
N LEU A 290 40.77 -48.68 -17.73
CA LEU A 290 42.11 -48.11 -17.68
C LEU A 290 43.12 -49.15 -17.22
N ALA A 291 42.80 -50.00 -16.23
CA ALA A 291 43.72 -51.02 -15.73
C ALA A 291 44.17 -52.03 -16.80
N GLN A 292 43.32 -52.33 -17.79
CA GLN A 292 43.65 -53.22 -18.91
C GLN A 292 44.71 -52.62 -19.86
N ILE A 293 44.86 -51.29 -19.88
CA ILE A 293 45.90 -50.63 -20.67
C ILE A 293 47.22 -50.65 -19.89
N PRO A 294 48.25 -51.35 -20.38
CA PRO A 294 49.54 -51.44 -19.70
C PRO A 294 50.19 -50.06 -19.57
N GLN A 295 51.05 -49.91 -18.56
CA GLN A 295 51.83 -48.69 -18.38
C GLN A 295 52.73 -48.42 -19.60
N TYR A 296 52.89 -47.15 -19.97
CA TYR A 296 53.71 -46.77 -21.11
C TYR A 296 55.19 -46.71 -20.74
N ILE A 297 55.97 -47.59 -21.35
CA ILE A 297 57.43 -47.67 -21.25
C ILE A 297 58.11 -47.49 -22.62
N GLY A 298 57.34 -47.07 -23.65
CA GLY A 298 57.81 -46.94 -25.03
C GLY A 298 57.58 -48.18 -25.90
N GLN A 299 56.67 -49.06 -25.50
CA GLN A 299 56.37 -50.32 -26.20
C GLN A 299 55.72 -50.15 -27.59
N GLU A 300 55.14 -48.98 -27.87
CA GLU A 300 54.47 -48.67 -29.13
C GLU A 300 54.51 -47.16 -29.41
N PRO A 301 54.21 -46.71 -30.64
CA PRO A 301 54.16 -45.29 -30.97
C PRO A 301 53.21 -44.51 -30.06
N PRO A 302 53.56 -43.27 -29.67
CA PRO A 302 52.76 -42.45 -28.74
C PRO A 302 51.28 -42.30 -29.12
N ASP A 303 51.00 -42.18 -30.42
CA ASP A 303 49.66 -41.97 -30.93
C ASP A 303 48.77 -43.19 -30.75
N ASP A 304 49.30 -44.37 -31.05
CA ASP A 304 48.58 -45.65 -30.94
C ASP A 304 48.24 -45.93 -29.47
N TYR A 305 49.20 -45.68 -28.58
CA TYR A 305 48.99 -45.79 -27.14
C TYR A 305 47.92 -44.80 -26.63
N ILE A 306 48.05 -43.52 -26.99
CA ILE A 306 47.14 -42.46 -26.54
C ILE A 306 45.72 -42.74 -27.03
N ASN A 307 45.54 -43.22 -28.27
CA ASN A 307 44.23 -43.54 -28.83
C ASN A 307 43.51 -44.64 -28.03
N LYS A 308 44.23 -45.65 -27.52
CA LYS A 308 43.65 -46.67 -26.63
C LYS A 308 43.11 -46.06 -25.33
N VAL A 309 43.82 -45.10 -24.75
CA VAL A 309 43.38 -44.41 -23.52
C VAL A 309 42.21 -43.46 -23.80
N ILE A 310 42.23 -42.75 -24.94
CA ILE A 310 41.13 -41.88 -25.37
C ILE A 310 39.85 -42.69 -25.59
N GLN A 311 39.94 -43.90 -26.12
CA GLN A 311 38.78 -44.78 -26.30
C GLN A 311 38.06 -45.04 -24.97
N VAL A 312 38.80 -45.15 -23.87
CA VAL A 312 38.23 -45.27 -22.51
C VAL A 312 37.60 -43.95 -22.04
N PHE A 313 38.14 -42.80 -22.45
CA PHE A 313 37.56 -41.48 -22.13
C PHE A 313 36.20 -41.25 -22.79
N SER A 314 35.91 -41.89 -23.92
CA SER A 314 34.57 -41.85 -24.54
C SER A 314 33.48 -42.38 -23.60
N TYR A 315 33.80 -43.41 -22.81
CA TYR A 315 32.89 -43.96 -21.79
C TYR A 315 32.61 -42.94 -20.67
N GLY A 316 33.65 -42.29 -20.14
CA GLY A 316 33.49 -41.26 -19.11
C GLY A 316 32.78 -40.00 -19.60
N THR A 317 33.02 -39.60 -20.86
CA THR A 317 32.34 -38.46 -21.47
C THR A 317 30.84 -38.72 -21.66
N GLY A 318 30.45 -39.98 -21.93
CA GLY A 318 29.05 -40.39 -22.03
C GLY A 318 28.24 -40.22 -20.74
N LEU A 319 28.90 -40.10 -19.58
CA LEU A 319 28.25 -39.86 -18.29
C LEU A 319 27.93 -38.37 -18.04
N GLY A 320 28.32 -37.46 -18.94
CA GLY A 320 27.88 -36.06 -18.92
C GLY A 320 28.36 -35.22 -17.72
N VAL A 321 29.43 -35.65 -17.04
CA VAL A 321 29.96 -34.97 -15.84
C VAL A 321 30.91 -33.84 -16.25
N GLY A 322 30.54 -32.59 -16.00
CA GLY A 322 31.33 -31.41 -16.38
C GLY A 322 32.73 -31.34 -15.76
N ALA A 323 32.95 -32.00 -14.62
CA ALA A 323 34.26 -32.11 -13.97
C ALA A 323 35.22 -33.10 -14.65
N PHE A 324 34.76 -33.92 -15.61
CA PHE A 324 35.62 -34.76 -16.44
C PHE A 324 36.21 -33.95 -17.61
N ASP A 325 36.92 -32.90 -17.25
CA ASP A 325 37.51 -31.91 -18.15
C ASP A 325 38.87 -32.36 -18.72
N ASP A 326 39.47 -31.50 -19.55
CA ASP A 326 40.74 -31.80 -20.22
C ASP A 326 41.92 -31.95 -19.24
N ALA A 327 41.89 -31.25 -18.10
CA ALA A 327 42.92 -31.35 -17.07
C ALA A 327 42.88 -32.72 -16.37
N VAL A 328 41.69 -33.24 -16.05
CA VAL A 328 41.53 -34.60 -15.51
C VAL A 328 42.00 -35.65 -16.52
N LYS A 329 41.62 -35.51 -17.79
CA LYS A 329 42.08 -36.41 -18.87
C LYS A 329 43.60 -36.40 -19.02
N ALA A 330 44.22 -35.22 -18.97
CA ALA A 330 45.67 -35.10 -19.02
C ALA A 330 46.37 -35.75 -17.81
N ASN A 331 45.78 -35.63 -16.61
CA ASN A 331 46.33 -36.27 -15.41
C ASN A 331 46.24 -37.81 -15.45
N ILE A 332 45.16 -38.36 -16.03
CA ILE A 332 45.06 -39.81 -16.25
C ILE A 332 46.14 -40.29 -17.23
N LEU A 333 46.42 -39.53 -18.29
CA LEU A 333 47.50 -39.87 -19.22
C LEU A 333 48.89 -39.79 -18.57
N LYS A 334 49.13 -38.81 -17.69
CA LYS A 334 50.37 -38.73 -16.92
C LYS A 334 50.56 -39.93 -16.00
N SER A 335 49.49 -40.41 -15.34
CA SER A 335 49.57 -41.58 -14.46
C SER A 335 49.79 -42.91 -15.18
N LYS A 336 49.66 -42.89 -16.52
CA LYS A 336 49.97 -44.01 -17.41
C LYS A 336 51.41 -44.03 -17.92
N MET A 337 52.21 -43.02 -17.59
CA MET A 337 53.62 -43.00 -17.96
C MET A 337 54.46 -43.75 -16.93
N SER A 338 55.42 -44.55 -17.40
CA SER A 338 56.33 -45.31 -16.56
C SER A 338 57.74 -45.36 -17.17
N GLY A 339 58.68 -45.94 -16.43
CA GLY A 339 60.08 -46.04 -16.84
C GLY A 339 60.69 -44.68 -17.19
N LYS A 340 61.29 -44.57 -18.38
CA LYS A 340 61.98 -43.35 -18.85
C LYS A 340 61.03 -42.22 -19.27
N TYR A 341 59.73 -42.48 -19.31
CA TYR A 341 58.67 -41.52 -19.62
C TYR A 341 58.06 -40.91 -18.35
N ALA A 342 58.47 -41.37 -17.16
CA ALA A 342 58.11 -40.80 -15.88
C ALA A 342 59.35 -40.24 -15.15
N PRO A 343 59.23 -39.16 -14.35
CA PRO A 343 58.03 -38.35 -14.17
C PRO A 343 57.74 -37.44 -15.37
N VAL A 344 56.45 -37.20 -15.62
CA VAL A 344 56.02 -36.23 -16.65
C VAL A 344 56.21 -34.81 -16.10
N PRO A 345 56.89 -33.90 -16.82
CA PRO A 345 57.02 -32.52 -16.37
C PRO A 345 55.65 -31.82 -16.31
N ALA A 346 55.54 -30.78 -15.48
CA ALA A 346 54.32 -29.97 -15.43
C ALA A 346 54.11 -29.14 -16.72
N GLN A 347 55.22 -28.73 -17.35
CA GLN A 347 55.24 -27.86 -18.52
C GLN A 347 56.19 -28.39 -19.60
N HIS A 348 55.78 -28.28 -20.87
CA HIS A 348 56.64 -28.52 -22.02
C HIS A 348 56.00 -27.94 -23.31
N PRO A 349 56.67 -27.00 -24.01
CA PRO A 349 57.91 -26.28 -23.64
C PRO A 349 57.71 -25.39 -22.40
N VAL A 350 58.78 -24.77 -21.89
CA VAL A 350 58.75 -23.91 -20.70
C VAL A 350 57.63 -22.85 -20.82
N GLY A 351 56.81 -22.70 -19.79
CA GLY A 351 55.66 -21.79 -19.77
C GLY A 351 54.35 -22.37 -20.34
N THR A 352 54.37 -23.59 -20.91
CA THR A 352 53.17 -24.24 -21.46
C THR A 352 52.79 -25.46 -20.62
N ASN A 353 51.70 -25.39 -19.87
CA ASN A 353 51.21 -26.49 -19.04
C ASN A 353 50.75 -27.69 -19.89
N ILE A 354 51.10 -28.91 -19.47
CA ILE A 354 50.56 -30.13 -20.05
C ILE A 354 49.22 -30.46 -19.38
N ASP A 355 48.19 -29.71 -19.72
CA ASP A 355 46.85 -29.72 -19.11
C ASP A 355 45.73 -30.13 -20.08
N THR A 356 46.08 -30.43 -21.33
CA THR A 356 45.15 -30.90 -22.36
C THR A 356 45.70 -32.14 -23.05
N LEU A 357 44.80 -32.95 -23.62
CA LEU A 357 45.15 -34.13 -24.39
C LEU A 357 46.13 -33.82 -25.53
N ALA A 358 45.91 -32.72 -26.24
CA ALA A 358 46.74 -32.29 -27.36
C ALA A 358 48.17 -31.95 -26.91
N ARG A 359 48.32 -31.23 -25.80
CA ARG A 359 49.63 -30.86 -25.24
C ARG A 359 50.37 -32.07 -24.70
N PHE A 360 49.66 -32.99 -24.05
CA PHE A 360 50.26 -34.25 -23.59
C PHE A 360 50.75 -35.10 -24.75
N ARG A 361 49.94 -35.23 -25.81
CA ARG A 361 50.32 -35.95 -27.03
C ARG A 361 51.55 -35.36 -27.70
N ALA A 362 51.62 -34.03 -27.83
CA ALA A 362 52.79 -33.35 -28.37
C ALA A 362 54.07 -33.63 -27.54
N TRP A 363 53.95 -33.55 -26.20
CA TRP A 363 55.06 -33.88 -25.30
C TRP A 363 55.50 -35.34 -25.43
N LEU A 364 54.57 -36.30 -25.42
CA LEU A 364 54.93 -37.72 -25.49
C LEU A 364 55.59 -38.08 -26.82
N ARG A 365 55.10 -37.53 -27.94
CA ARG A 365 55.76 -37.61 -29.25
C ARG A 365 57.19 -37.10 -29.19
N HIS A 366 57.37 -35.93 -28.58
CA HIS A 366 58.70 -35.34 -28.44
C HIS A 366 59.64 -36.26 -27.66
N ARG A 367 59.18 -36.73 -26.49
CA ARG A 367 59.95 -37.56 -25.58
C ARG A 367 60.26 -38.96 -26.12
N TYR A 368 59.31 -39.58 -26.82
CA TYR A 368 59.50 -40.88 -27.46
C TYR A 368 60.56 -40.81 -28.56
N HIS A 369 60.54 -39.72 -29.33
CA HIS A 369 61.54 -39.48 -30.36
C HIS A 369 62.93 -39.29 -29.76
N GLU A 370 63.08 -38.44 -28.73
CA GLU A 370 64.36 -38.25 -28.02
C GLU A 370 64.96 -39.57 -27.51
N LEU A 371 64.12 -40.44 -26.93
CA LEU A 371 64.57 -41.66 -26.27
C LEU A 371 64.76 -42.85 -27.20
N THR A 372 64.06 -42.90 -28.34
CA THR A 372 64.01 -44.07 -29.23
C THR A 372 64.74 -43.83 -30.56
N LEU A 373 64.65 -42.62 -31.12
CA LEU A 373 65.16 -42.30 -32.46
C LEU A 373 66.42 -41.42 -32.43
N GLY A 374 66.62 -40.64 -31.37
CA GLY A 374 67.75 -39.73 -31.17
C GLY A 374 67.36 -38.27 -31.40
N THR A 375 68.34 -37.40 -31.68
CA THR A 375 68.07 -36.00 -32.04
C THR A 375 67.42 -35.91 -33.42
N ARG A 376 66.72 -34.80 -33.73
CA ARG A 376 66.13 -34.54 -35.07
C ARG A 376 67.12 -34.78 -36.21
N GLN A 377 68.40 -34.47 -35.98
CA GLN A 377 69.48 -34.67 -36.94
C GLN A 377 69.87 -36.15 -37.13
N ALA A 378 69.75 -36.98 -36.10
CA ALA A 378 69.88 -38.42 -36.22
C ALA A 378 68.71 -39.03 -37.01
N SER A 379 67.49 -38.49 -36.84
CA SER A 379 66.30 -38.92 -37.59
C SER A 379 66.35 -38.51 -39.06
N LEU A 380 66.83 -37.31 -39.39
CA LEU A 380 67.09 -36.90 -40.79
C LEU A 380 68.22 -37.72 -41.42
N THR A 381 69.27 -38.05 -40.67
CA THR A 381 70.34 -38.95 -41.14
C THR A 381 69.81 -40.36 -41.41
N LYS A 382 69.00 -40.94 -40.52
CA LYS A 382 68.33 -42.23 -40.74
C LYS A 382 67.34 -42.18 -41.89
N LEU A 383 66.58 -41.09 -42.01
CA LEU A 383 65.70 -40.87 -43.15
C LEU A 383 66.52 -40.91 -44.43
N THR A 384 67.63 -40.17 -44.52
CA THR A 384 68.53 -40.18 -45.70
C THR A 384 69.01 -41.59 -46.10
N GLN A 385 69.15 -42.50 -45.14
CA GLN A 385 69.56 -43.89 -45.37
C GLN A 385 68.42 -44.81 -45.80
N GLU A 386 67.17 -44.47 -45.48
CA GLU A 386 65.99 -45.16 -45.98
C GLU A 386 65.82 -44.94 -47.48
N LYS A 387 65.30 -45.94 -48.19
CA LYS A 387 65.01 -45.87 -49.63
C LYS A 387 63.71 -46.59 -49.93
N PHE A 388 63.05 -46.18 -51.00
CA PHE A 388 61.93 -46.93 -51.56
C PHE A 388 62.46 -48.25 -52.13
N LEU A 389 62.04 -49.38 -51.57
CA LEU A 389 62.44 -50.70 -52.02
C LEU A 389 61.57 -51.13 -53.21
N PRO A 390 62.05 -52.00 -54.11
CA PRO A 390 61.26 -52.49 -55.25
C PRO A 390 59.97 -53.22 -54.88
N THR A 391 59.85 -53.67 -53.63
CA THR A 391 58.67 -54.36 -53.08
C THR A 391 57.70 -53.43 -52.35
N ASP A 392 58.06 -52.16 -52.16
CA ASP A 392 57.22 -51.23 -51.42
C ASP A 392 56.07 -50.71 -52.28
N ILE A 393 54.93 -50.54 -51.63
CA ILE A 393 53.86 -49.65 -52.09
C ILE A 393 53.91 -48.34 -51.29
N PRO A 394 53.32 -47.24 -51.80
CA PRO A 394 53.34 -45.94 -51.14
C PRO A 394 52.95 -46.01 -49.65
N GLU A 395 51.92 -46.78 -49.32
CA GLU A 395 51.42 -46.92 -47.95
C GLU A 395 52.44 -47.61 -47.02
N THR A 396 53.07 -48.70 -47.47
CA THR A 396 54.06 -49.43 -46.67
C THR A 396 55.35 -48.64 -46.50
N TYR A 397 55.73 -47.84 -47.51
CA TYR A 397 56.86 -46.93 -47.41
C TYR A 397 56.54 -45.77 -46.46
N GLU A 398 55.35 -45.17 -46.58
CA GLU A 398 54.86 -44.10 -45.69
C GLU A 398 54.92 -44.54 -44.23
N GLU A 399 54.41 -45.73 -43.89
CA GLU A 399 54.44 -46.26 -42.52
C GLU A 399 55.85 -46.33 -41.92
N ARG A 400 56.88 -46.68 -42.72
CA ARG A 400 58.28 -46.74 -42.25
C ARG A 400 58.88 -45.36 -42.01
N ILE A 401 58.64 -44.40 -42.91
CA ILE A 401 59.21 -43.05 -42.80
C ILE A 401 58.42 -42.15 -41.83
N ARG A 402 57.15 -42.49 -41.55
CA ARG A 402 56.23 -41.71 -40.70
C ARG A 402 56.79 -41.48 -39.28
N LEU A 403 57.48 -42.46 -38.72
CA LEU A 403 58.12 -42.33 -37.40
C LEU A 403 59.34 -41.40 -37.41
N LEU A 404 60.07 -41.34 -38.52
CA LEU A 404 61.23 -40.46 -38.69
C LEU A 404 60.85 -39.00 -38.94
N LEU A 405 59.64 -38.76 -39.48
CA LEU A 405 59.10 -37.45 -39.81
C LEU A 405 58.28 -36.79 -38.68
N LEU A 406 58.13 -37.46 -37.53
CA LEU A 406 57.20 -37.05 -36.45
C LEU A 406 57.48 -35.66 -35.81
N GLN A 407 58.72 -35.17 -35.92
CA GLN A 407 59.14 -33.83 -35.44
C GLN A 407 59.54 -32.89 -36.59
N THR A 408 59.36 -33.33 -37.82
CA THR A 408 59.63 -32.53 -38.99
C THR A 408 58.38 -31.71 -39.27
N PRO A 409 58.45 -30.36 -39.22
CA PRO A 409 57.37 -29.53 -39.72
C PRO A 409 56.97 -29.97 -41.12
N ASN A 410 55.66 -30.00 -41.43
CA ASN A 410 55.18 -30.43 -42.76
C ASN A 410 55.79 -29.62 -43.91
N ASP A 411 56.32 -28.44 -43.61
CA ASP A 411 56.98 -27.46 -44.47
C ASP A 411 58.52 -27.47 -44.35
N ASN A 412 59.13 -28.53 -43.80
CA ASN A 412 60.59 -28.61 -43.70
C ASN A 412 61.25 -28.98 -45.04
N ASP A 413 61.88 -28.00 -45.67
CA ASP A 413 62.61 -28.13 -46.93
C ASP A 413 63.65 -29.26 -46.92
N ASP A 414 64.34 -29.49 -45.80
CA ASP A 414 65.38 -30.54 -45.70
C ASP A 414 64.78 -31.95 -45.79
N ALA A 415 63.64 -32.17 -45.11
CA ALA A 415 62.97 -33.46 -45.15
C ALA A 415 62.28 -33.68 -46.49
N LEU A 416 61.73 -32.61 -47.08
CA LEU A 416 61.19 -32.65 -48.43
C LEU A 416 62.29 -33.08 -49.41
N ALA A 417 63.44 -32.41 -49.41
CA ALA A 417 64.57 -32.71 -50.29
C ALA A 417 65.08 -34.16 -50.11
N ILE A 418 65.10 -34.67 -48.89
CA ILE A 418 65.46 -36.07 -48.63
C ILE A 418 64.43 -37.04 -49.22
N LEU A 419 63.13 -36.80 -49.00
CA LEU A 419 62.06 -37.62 -49.56
C LEU A 419 62.03 -37.56 -51.09
N TRP A 420 62.33 -36.40 -51.68
CA TRP A 420 62.47 -36.24 -53.12
C TRP A 420 63.60 -37.14 -53.67
N ASN A 421 64.67 -37.38 -52.92
CA ASN A 421 65.74 -38.28 -53.37
C ASN A 421 65.42 -39.77 -53.18
N HIS A 422 64.34 -40.13 -52.48
CA HIS A 422 64.01 -41.54 -52.19
C HIS A 422 62.96 -42.14 -53.12
N LEU A 423 62.13 -41.31 -53.75
CA LEU A 423 61.03 -41.75 -54.60
C LEU A 423 61.55 -42.20 -55.98
N PRO A 424 61.09 -43.35 -56.51
CA PRO A 424 61.36 -43.75 -57.89
C PRO A 424 60.71 -42.78 -58.89
N ASP A 425 61.34 -42.59 -60.06
CA ASP A 425 60.85 -41.71 -61.14
C ASP A 425 59.38 -41.97 -61.56
N GLU A 426 58.91 -43.21 -61.39
CA GLU A 426 57.53 -43.62 -61.67
C GLU A 426 56.50 -43.00 -60.71
N LEU A 427 56.86 -42.79 -59.44
CA LEU A 427 56.00 -42.10 -58.47
C LEU A 427 56.08 -40.58 -58.66
N PHE A 428 57.23 -40.05 -59.09
CA PHE A 428 57.38 -38.63 -59.44
C PHE A 428 56.43 -38.18 -60.54
N SER A 429 56.41 -38.94 -61.63
CA SER A 429 55.57 -38.65 -62.79
C SER A 429 54.07 -38.66 -62.44
N ARG A 430 53.67 -39.38 -61.38
CA ARG A 430 52.29 -39.41 -60.88
C ARG A 430 51.96 -38.28 -59.90
N MET A 431 52.90 -37.78 -59.10
CA MET A 431 52.67 -36.65 -58.19
C MET A 431 52.73 -35.29 -58.90
N GLU A 432 53.57 -35.14 -59.93
CA GLU A 432 53.60 -33.93 -60.76
C GLU A 432 52.34 -33.79 -61.63
N MET A 433 51.65 -34.91 -61.87
CA MET A 433 50.36 -35.03 -62.55
C MET A 433 49.23 -35.36 -61.56
N GLY A 434 49.11 -34.59 -60.46
CA GLY A 434 48.02 -34.69 -59.47
C GLY A 434 47.00 -33.54 -59.58
N PRO A 435 45.73 -33.73 -59.15
CA PRO A 435 44.53 -33.21 -59.82
C PRO A 435 44.23 -31.72 -59.59
N GLN A 436 43.68 -31.08 -60.62
CA GLN A 436 42.93 -29.83 -60.47
C GLN A 436 41.75 -30.05 -59.51
N ARG A 437 41.70 -29.19 -58.50
CA ARG A 437 40.65 -29.06 -57.47
C ARG A 437 39.23 -29.27 -58.00
N ILE A 438 38.44 -30.07 -57.28
CA ILE A 438 37.02 -29.81 -56.98
C ILE A 438 36.84 -29.98 -55.48
#